data_AF-A0A8T7B193-F1
#
_entry.id   AF-A0A8T7B193-F1
#
_cell.length_a   1.000
_cell.length_b   1.000
_cell.length_c   1.000
_cell.angle_alpha   90.00
_cell.angle_beta   90.00
_cell.angle_gamma   90.00
#
_symmetry.space_group_name_H-M   'P 1'
#
loop_
_entity.id
_entity.type
_entity.pdbx_description
1 polymer ?
#
loop_
_entity_poly.entity_id
_entity_poly.type
_entity_poly.pdbx_seq_one_letter_code
_entity_poly.pdbx_strand_id
1 'polypeptide(L)'
;MDDRELVKRILRNDRAAAEALVHEYSSLIYTVFRREHDDPDHVEQSFMDFFARLAENDYRLLRSWNGECRLQTFLAAQALRMVIEARAGGTELECDLSRELLPPLRQSLQEALHTLSEADRRIIQLRRFDGLGFREIAMRLDMSADAAAVTLHRAEKRLRDQVSMTYPALFQDFVR
;
A
#
# COMPACT_ATOMS: atom_id res chain seq x y z
N MET A 1 -18.36 12.10 17.83
CA MET A 1 -17.68 13.24 17.17
C MET A 1 -17.99 13.13 15.67
N ASP A 2 -18.09 14.23 14.92
CA ASP A 2 -18.21 14.12 13.45
C ASP A 2 -16.80 13.94 12.86
N ASP A 3 -16.54 12.75 12.32
CA ASP A 3 -15.28 12.38 11.67
C ASP A 3 -14.83 13.45 10.65
N ARG A 4 -15.76 14.02 9.89
CA ARG A 4 -15.45 15.02 8.86
C ARG A 4 -14.98 16.33 9.46
N GLU A 5 -15.60 16.76 10.54
CA GLU A 5 -15.20 17.96 11.25
C GLU A 5 -13.87 17.77 11.98
N LEU A 6 -13.66 16.60 12.58
CA LEU A 6 -12.39 16.23 13.18
C LEU A 6 -11.25 16.32 12.17
N VAL A 7 -11.39 15.69 10.99
CA VAL A 7 -10.37 15.74 9.93
C VAL A 7 -10.17 17.16 9.42
N LYS A 8 -11.22 17.94 9.18
CA LYS A 8 -11.07 19.35 8.75
C LYS A 8 -10.25 20.19 9.73
N ARG A 9 -10.46 20.00 11.03
CA ARG A 9 -9.69 20.70 12.06
C ARG A 9 -8.22 20.28 12.07
N ILE A 10 -7.94 18.98 11.94
CA ILE A 10 -6.57 18.46 11.82
C ILE A 10 -5.85 19.06 10.61
N LEU A 11 -6.52 19.12 9.45
CA LEU A 11 -5.96 19.70 8.22
C LEU A 11 -5.74 21.23 8.29
N ARG A 12 -6.29 21.90 9.31
CA ARG A 12 -6.02 23.30 9.66
C ARG A 12 -4.95 23.44 10.74
N ASN A 13 -4.24 22.35 11.04
CA ASN A 13 -3.17 22.28 12.03
C ASN A 13 -3.66 22.51 13.49
N ASP A 14 -4.91 22.17 13.77
CA ASP A 14 -5.47 22.21 15.13
C ASP A 14 -4.92 21.04 15.97
N ARG A 15 -4.03 21.37 16.91
CA ARG A 15 -3.40 20.38 17.80
C ARG A 15 -4.41 19.64 18.68
N ALA A 16 -5.47 20.30 19.15
CA ALA A 16 -6.47 19.65 19.99
C ALA A 16 -7.28 18.61 19.20
N ALA A 17 -7.48 18.85 17.90
CA ALA A 17 -8.13 17.89 17.01
C ALA A 17 -7.21 16.69 16.71
N ALA A 18 -5.91 16.91 16.53
CA ALA A 18 -4.95 15.82 16.34
C ALA A 18 -4.83 14.95 17.60
N GLU A 19 -4.80 15.57 18.79
CA GLU A 19 -4.80 14.85 20.07
C GLU A 19 -6.08 14.04 20.27
N ALA A 20 -7.23 14.61 19.93
CA ALA A 20 -8.51 13.91 19.99
C ALA A 20 -8.53 12.68 19.07
N LEU A 21 -7.97 12.77 17.85
CA LEU A 21 -7.83 11.65 16.93
C LEU A 21 -7.00 10.52 17.54
N VAL A 22 -5.82 10.85 18.09
CA VAL A 22 -4.96 9.85 18.74
C VAL A 22 -5.72 9.18 19.87
N HIS A 23 -6.31 9.97 20.77
CA HIS A 23 -7.02 9.44 21.94
C HIS A 23 -8.22 8.55 21.54
N GLU A 24 -9.03 8.97 20.56
CA GLU A 24 -10.23 8.25 20.13
C GLU A 24 -9.90 6.94 19.40
N TYR A 25 -8.83 6.92 18.58
CA TYR A 25 -8.50 5.74 17.77
C TYR A 25 -7.35 4.89 18.34
N SER A 26 -6.72 5.29 19.45
CA SER A 26 -5.60 4.55 20.05
C SER A 26 -5.92 3.07 20.27
N SER A 27 -7.04 2.76 20.93
CA SER A 27 -7.42 1.37 21.24
C SER A 27 -7.65 0.53 19.99
N LEU A 28 -8.22 1.10 18.95
CA LEU A 28 -8.45 0.43 17.67
C LEU A 28 -7.11 0.08 17.00
N ILE A 29 -6.24 1.06 16.86
CA ILE A 29 -4.95 0.90 16.18
C ILE A 29 -4.06 -0.07 16.94
N TYR A 30 -4.01 0.04 18.27
CA TYR A 30 -3.30 -0.90 19.13
C TYR A 30 -3.85 -2.32 18.99
N THR A 31 -5.17 -2.50 18.85
CA THR A 31 -5.77 -3.82 18.62
C THR A 31 -5.36 -4.43 17.29
N VAL A 32 -5.19 -3.61 16.23
CA VAL A 32 -4.74 -4.09 14.92
C VAL A 32 -3.29 -4.59 15.02
N PHE A 33 -2.38 -3.85 15.65
CA PHE A 33 -0.98 -4.24 15.76
C PHE A 33 -0.72 -5.37 16.75
N ARG A 34 -1.47 -5.46 17.86
CA ARG A 34 -1.33 -6.56 18.82
C ARG A 34 -1.70 -7.92 18.23
N ARG A 35 -2.54 -7.96 17.19
CA ARG A 35 -2.86 -9.22 16.50
C ARG A 35 -1.68 -9.80 15.72
N GLU A 36 -0.62 -9.01 15.57
CA GLU A 36 0.50 -9.28 14.67
C GLU A 36 1.79 -9.56 15.40
N HIS A 37 2.00 -8.90 16.53
CA HIS A 37 3.15 -9.08 17.38
C HIS A 37 2.69 -9.33 18.82
N ASP A 38 3.22 -10.38 19.44
CA ASP A 38 3.05 -10.64 20.87
C ASP A 38 4.00 -9.78 21.73
N ASP A 39 5.05 -9.21 21.12
CA ASP A 39 6.02 -8.34 21.79
C ASP A 39 5.47 -6.91 21.96
N PRO A 40 5.27 -6.44 23.21
CA PRO A 40 4.76 -5.10 23.50
C PRO A 40 5.58 -3.97 22.88
N ASP A 41 6.91 -4.11 22.82
CA ASP A 41 7.81 -3.06 22.33
C ASP A 41 7.63 -2.84 20.83
N HIS A 42 7.46 -3.93 20.06
CA HIS A 42 7.17 -3.87 18.63
C HIS A 42 5.79 -3.28 18.33
N VAL A 43 4.80 -3.55 19.17
CA VAL A 43 3.45 -2.97 19.05
C VAL A 43 3.49 -1.47 19.29
N GLU A 44 4.22 -1.02 20.32
CA GLU A 44 4.38 0.40 20.63
C GLU A 44 5.12 1.14 19.50
N GLN A 45 6.18 0.54 18.95
CA GLN A 45 6.89 1.10 17.81
C GLN A 45 5.99 1.24 16.58
N SER A 46 5.27 0.19 16.20
CA SER A 46 4.34 0.21 15.05
C SER A 46 3.23 1.24 15.23
N PHE A 47 2.76 1.40 16.47
CA PHE A 47 1.76 2.40 16.81
C PHE A 47 2.29 3.83 16.63
N MET A 48 3.50 4.13 17.10
CA MET A 48 4.13 5.43 16.90
C MET A 48 4.37 5.71 15.41
N ASP A 49 4.89 4.73 14.67
CA ASP A 49 5.18 4.84 13.25
C ASP A 49 3.90 5.07 12.42
N PHE A 50 2.78 4.47 12.82
CA PHE A 50 1.48 4.71 12.17
C PHE A 50 1.06 6.18 12.23
N PHE A 51 1.11 6.79 13.43
CA PHE A 51 0.72 8.19 13.59
C PHE A 51 1.74 9.16 13.00
N ALA A 52 3.03 8.81 13.03
CA ALA A 52 4.06 9.56 12.31
C ALA A 52 3.76 9.59 10.80
N ARG A 53 3.51 8.43 10.19
CA ARG A 53 3.13 8.31 8.77
C ARG A 53 1.81 9.02 8.44
N LEU A 54 0.87 9.02 9.38
CA LEU A 54 -0.39 9.76 9.22
C LEU A 54 -0.17 11.28 9.15
N ALA A 55 0.82 11.80 9.86
CA ALA A 55 1.19 13.22 9.90
C ALA A 55 2.13 13.66 8.77
N GLU A 56 2.80 12.72 8.10
CA GLU A 56 3.69 13.00 6.97
C GLU A 56 3.00 13.76 5.83
N ASN A 57 3.81 14.53 5.08
CA ASN A 57 3.38 15.24 3.87
C ASN A 57 2.09 16.05 4.09
N ASP A 58 2.03 16.76 5.23
CA ASP A 58 0.87 17.58 5.63
C ASP A 58 -0.44 16.77 5.66
N TYR A 59 -0.40 15.64 6.36
CA TYR A 59 -1.52 14.71 6.51
C TYR A 59 -2.09 14.16 5.19
N ARG A 60 -1.21 13.84 4.21
CA ARG A 60 -1.62 13.36 2.87
C ARG A 60 -2.63 12.21 2.91
N LEU A 61 -2.46 11.28 3.85
CA LEU A 61 -3.37 10.14 4.04
C LEU A 61 -4.74 10.58 4.56
N LEU A 62 -4.83 11.51 5.50
CA LEU A 62 -6.12 12.04 5.93
C LEU A 62 -6.79 12.88 4.85
N ARG A 63 -6.00 13.57 4.01
CA ARG A 63 -6.53 14.33 2.86
C ARG A 63 -7.12 13.43 1.77
N SER A 64 -6.64 12.20 1.63
CA SER A 64 -7.21 11.24 0.66
C SER A 64 -8.51 10.61 1.15
N TRP A 65 -8.83 10.71 2.44
CA TRP A 65 -10.12 10.30 2.95
C TRP A 65 -11.22 11.28 2.55
N ASN A 66 -12.08 10.84 1.64
CA ASN A 66 -13.19 11.59 1.06
C ASN A 66 -14.51 11.50 1.87
N GLY A 67 -14.52 10.71 2.96
CA GLY A 67 -15.70 10.50 3.79
C GLY A 67 -16.76 9.56 3.22
N GLU A 68 -16.41 8.71 2.25
CA GLU A 68 -17.27 7.61 1.74
C GLU A 68 -17.41 6.46 2.75
N CYS A 69 -16.42 6.28 3.61
CA CYS A 69 -16.44 5.34 4.72
C CYS A 69 -16.20 6.06 6.06
N ARG A 70 -16.54 5.41 7.18
CA ARG A 70 -16.23 5.93 8.52
C ARG A 70 -14.71 6.06 8.69
N LEU A 71 -14.26 7.08 9.41
CA LEU A 71 -12.84 7.33 9.63
C LEU A 71 -12.18 6.15 10.35
N GLN A 72 -12.91 5.53 11.28
CA GLN A 72 -12.50 4.29 11.95
C GLN A 72 -12.12 3.17 10.95
N THR A 73 -12.96 2.95 9.94
CA THR A 73 -12.73 1.92 8.90
C THR A 73 -11.53 2.27 8.04
N PHE A 74 -11.39 3.55 7.69
CA PHE A 74 -10.24 4.04 6.94
C PHE A 74 -8.93 3.83 7.72
N LEU A 75 -8.86 4.28 8.97
CA LEU A 75 -7.65 4.18 9.81
C LEU A 75 -7.28 2.73 10.10
N ALA A 76 -8.25 1.86 10.39
CA ALA A 76 -8.01 0.43 10.55
C ALA A 76 -7.45 -0.21 9.27
N ALA A 77 -7.95 0.19 8.10
CA ALA A 77 -7.43 -0.29 6.82
C ALA A 77 -6.00 0.20 6.53
N GLN A 78 -5.63 1.40 6.96
CA GLN A 78 -4.25 1.90 6.85
C GLN A 78 -3.31 1.21 7.83
N ALA A 79 -3.74 0.97 9.07
CA ALA A 79 -2.95 0.21 10.04
C ALA A 79 -2.75 -1.25 9.57
N LEU A 80 -3.79 -1.88 9.04
CA LEU A 80 -3.67 -3.21 8.45
C LEU A 80 -2.76 -3.21 7.21
N ARG A 81 -2.80 -2.16 6.39
CA ARG A 81 -1.87 -2.01 5.28
C ARG A 81 -0.43 -1.96 5.77
N MET A 82 -0.16 -1.18 6.82
CA MET A 82 1.17 -1.10 7.43
C MET A 82 1.64 -2.43 8.03
N VAL A 83 0.75 -3.19 8.64
CA VAL A 83 1.02 -4.58 9.06
C VAL A 83 1.40 -5.46 7.87
N ILE A 84 0.61 -5.38 6.79
CA ILE A 84 0.86 -6.16 5.58
C ILE A 84 2.21 -5.75 4.97
N GLU A 85 2.53 -4.46 4.92
CA GLU A 85 3.82 -3.94 4.45
C GLU A 85 4.99 -4.41 5.34
N ALA A 86 4.83 -4.41 6.66
CA ALA A 86 5.85 -4.88 7.59
C ALA A 86 6.09 -6.40 7.47
N ARG A 87 5.03 -7.19 7.26
CA ARG A 87 5.12 -8.61 6.87
C ARG A 87 5.76 -8.78 5.49
N ALA A 88 5.41 -7.87 4.57
CA ALA A 88 5.85 -7.84 3.19
C ALA A 88 7.09 -6.95 3.05
N GLY A 89 8.20 -7.36 3.69
CA GLY A 89 9.54 -6.96 3.24
C GLY A 89 9.79 -7.13 1.72
N GLY A 90 8.83 -7.62 0.92
CA GLY A 90 8.67 -7.34 -0.49
C GLY A 90 7.29 -6.76 -0.90
N THR A 91 7.27 -5.46 -1.18
CA THR A 91 6.59 -4.74 -2.29
C THR A 91 5.08 -4.40 -2.28
N GLU A 92 4.79 -3.10 -2.26
CA GLU A 92 3.49 -2.37 -2.21
C GLU A 92 2.63 -2.52 -3.50
N LEU A 93 3.20 -3.07 -4.58
CA LEU A 93 2.51 -3.49 -5.80
C LEU A 93 1.37 -4.51 -5.57
N GLU A 94 1.54 -5.43 -4.61
CA GLU A 94 0.59 -6.50 -4.34
C GLU A 94 -0.74 -6.01 -3.78
N CYS A 95 -0.76 -4.91 -3.02
CA CYS A 95 -1.97 -4.40 -2.39
C CYS A 95 -2.85 -3.56 -3.34
N ASP A 96 -2.25 -2.71 -4.16
CA ASP A 96 -3.01 -1.73 -4.95
C ASP A 96 -3.72 -2.37 -6.14
N LEU A 97 -3.06 -3.30 -6.84
CA LEU A 97 -3.73 -4.07 -7.90
C LEU A 97 -4.78 -5.03 -7.32
N SER A 98 -4.51 -5.66 -6.18
CA SER A 98 -5.42 -6.63 -5.57
C SER A 98 -6.72 -6.00 -5.05
N ARG A 99 -6.70 -4.72 -4.66
CA ARG A 99 -7.85 -4.05 -4.03
C ARG A 99 -8.99 -3.73 -5.02
N GLU A 100 -8.67 -3.50 -6.29
CA GLU A 100 -9.65 -3.14 -7.34
C GLU A 100 -10.18 -4.35 -8.14
N LEU A 101 -9.64 -5.55 -7.91
CA LEU A 101 -9.96 -6.75 -8.68
C LEU A 101 -10.99 -7.66 -7.98
N LEU A 102 -11.75 -8.42 -8.79
CA LEU A 102 -12.67 -9.46 -8.32
C LEU A 102 -11.92 -10.57 -7.55
N PRO A 103 -12.54 -11.23 -6.56
CA PRO A 103 -11.87 -12.21 -5.70
C PRO A 103 -11.07 -13.31 -6.43
N PRO A 104 -11.57 -13.92 -7.52
CA PRO A 104 -10.81 -14.96 -8.25
C PRO A 104 -9.59 -14.40 -8.99
N LEU A 105 -9.69 -13.18 -9.52
CA LEU A 105 -8.62 -12.51 -10.24
C LEU A 105 -7.55 -11.96 -9.28
N ARG A 106 -7.97 -11.52 -8.09
CA ARG A 106 -7.07 -11.13 -6.99
C ARG A 106 -6.13 -12.25 -6.61
N GLN A 107 -6.65 -13.46 -6.39
CA GLN A 107 -5.86 -14.59 -5.93
C GLN A 107 -4.77 -14.97 -6.94
N SER A 108 -5.12 -15.03 -8.22
CA SER A 108 -4.15 -15.32 -9.28
C SER A 108 -3.12 -14.22 -9.49
N LEU A 109 -3.53 -12.95 -9.32
CA LEU A 109 -2.59 -11.86 -9.37
C LEU A 109 -1.60 -11.92 -8.20
N GLN A 110 -2.07 -12.22 -6.99
CA GLN A 110 -1.20 -12.40 -5.82
C GLN A 110 -0.21 -13.55 -6.04
N GLU A 111 -0.65 -14.68 -6.56
CA GLU A 111 0.24 -15.80 -6.93
C GLU A 111 1.27 -15.38 -8.00
N ALA A 112 0.85 -14.59 -8.98
CA ALA A 112 1.74 -14.09 -10.02
C ALA A 112 2.75 -13.04 -9.53
N LEU A 113 2.36 -12.20 -8.57
CA LEU A 113 3.25 -11.22 -7.96
C LEU A 113 4.24 -11.88 -6.99
N HIS A 114 3.83 -12.91 -6.26
CA HIS A 114 4.71 -13.67 -5.38
C HIS A 114 5.81 -14.44 -6.13
N THR A 115 5.56 -14.82 -7.40
CA THR A 115 6.57 -15.48 -8.25
C THR A 115 7.58 -14.51 -8.87
N LEU A 116 7.31 -13.19 -8.85
CA LEU A 116 8.27 -12.19 -9.29
C LEU A 116 9.36 -11.97 -8.23
N SER A 117 10.57 -11.62 -8.70
CA SER A 117 11.63 -11.18 -7.80
C SER A 117 11.26 -9.84 -7.16
N GLU A 118 11.84 -9.53 -5.99
CA GLU A 118 11.58 -8.26 -5.31
C GLU A 118 11.92 -7.05 -6.19
N ALA A 119 13.04 -7.12 -6.93
CA ALA A 119 13.44 -6.08 -7.88
C ALA A 119 12.42 -5.91 -9.02
N ASP A 120 11.87 -7.01 -9.55
CA ASP A 120 10.83 -6.99 -10.58
C ASP A 120 9.51 -6.40 -10.07
N ARG A 121 9.11 -6.71 -8.84
CA ARG A 121 7.93 -6.08 -8.23
C ARG A 121 8.16 -4.59 -8.02
N ARG A 122 9.34 -4.21 -7.53
CA ARG A 122 9.61 -2.81 -7.14
C ARG A 122 9.73 -1.90 -8.34
N ILE A 123 10.25 -2.40 -9.45
CA ILE A 123 10.36 -1.64 -10.68
C ILE A 123 8.99 -1.35 -11.31
N ILE A 124 8.07 -2.34 -11.29
CA ILE A 124 6.70 -2.15 -11.77
C ILE A 124 5.99 -1.12 -10.88
N GLN A 125 6.18 -1.22 -9.56
CA GLN A 125 5.59 -0.28 -8.61
C GLN A 125 6.02 1.17 -8.90
N LEU A 126 7.33 1.41 -8.91
CA LEU A 126 7.91 2.74 -9.12
C LEU A 126 7.48 3.35 -10.46
N ARG A 127 7.29 2.51 -11.49
CA ARG A 127 6.90 2.98 -12.82
C ARG A 127 5.40 3.23 -12.96
N ARG A 128 4.56 2.31 -12.48
CA ARG A 128 3.10 2.34 -12.72
C ARG A 128 2.33 3.13 -11.68
N PHE A 129 2.80 3.14 -10.43
CA PHE A 129 2.10 3.77 -9.31
C PHE A 129 2.75 5.10 -8.95
N ASP A 130 4.09 5.14 -8.89
CA ASP A 130 4.81 6.36 -8.54
C ASP A 130 5.14 7.25 -9.75
N GLY A 131 4.89 6.77 -10.98
CA GLY A 131 5.04 7.53 -12.22
C GLY A 131 6.49 7.91 -12.58
N LEU A 132 7.48 7.27 -11.96
CA LEU A 132 8.88 7.68 -12.06
C LEU A 132 9.50 7.35 -13.43
N GLY A 133 10.49 8.15 -13.84
CA GLY A 133 11.29 7.90 -15.03
C GLY A 133 12.33 6.80 -14.83
N PHE A 134 12.79 6.16 -15.91
CA PHE A 134 13.81 5.09 -15.85
C PHE A 134 15.08 5.50 -15.12
N ARG A 135 15.49 6.76 -15.24
CA ARG A 135 16.66 7.31 -14.54
C ARG A 135 16.47 7.39 -13.03
N GLU A 136 15.27 7.76 -12.56
CA GLU A 136 14.95 7.86 -11.14
C GLU A 136 14.77 6.49 -10.50
N ILE A 137 14.17 5.57 -11.25
CA ILE A 137 14.04 4.17 -10.89
C ILE A 137 15.41 3.52 -10.76
N ALA A 138 16.29 3.75 -11.74
CA ALA A 138 17.66 3.27 -11.74
C ALA A 138 18.45 3.75 -10.51
N MET A 139 18.33 5.03 -10.13
CA MET A 139 18.93 5.55 -8.91
C MET A 139 18.37 4.90 -7.63
N ARG A 140 17.07 4.63 -7.58
CA ARG A 140 16.44 4.01 -6.40
C ARG A 140 16.76 2.52 -6.24
N LEU A 141 16.96 1.82 -7.35
CA LEU A 141 17.21 0.37 -7.35
C LEU A 141 18.69 0.03 -7.57
N ASP A 142 19.59 1.03 -7.47
CA ASP A 142 21.04 0.90 -7.66
C ASP A 142 21.42 0.13 -8.94
N MET A 143 20.82 0.54 -10.06
CA MET A 143 21.04 -0.07 -11.38
C MET A 143 21.18 1.00 -12.48
N SER A 144 21.50 0.60 -13.72
CA SER A 144 21.52 1.52 -14.86
C SER A 144 20.11 1.76 -15.43
N ALA A 145 19.91 2.88 -16.13
CA ALA A 145 18.62 3.17 -16.78
C ALA A 145 18.24 2.11 -17.83
N ASP A 146 19.22 1.56 -18.56
CA ASP A 146 19.00 0.48 -19.50
C ASP A 146 18.64 -0.83 -18.79
N ALA A 147 19.29 -1.13 -17.66
CA ALA A 147 18.93 -2.26 -16.81
C ALA A 147 17.52 -2.11 -16.23
N ALA A 148 17.10 -0.90 -15.87
CA ALA A 148 15.74 -0.62 -15.42
C ALA A 148 14.70 -0.88 -16.53
N ALA A 149 14.95 -0.44 -17.76
CA ALA A 149 14.06 -0.69 -18.89
C ALA A 149 13.93 -2.19 -19.20
N VAL A 150 15.05 -2.92 -19.21
CA VAL A 150 15.06 -4.38 -19.45
C VAL A 150 14.37 -5.15 -18.33
N THR A 151 14.63 -4.78 -17.07
CA THR A 151 14.01 -5.40 -15.88
C THR A 151 12.50 -5.19 -15.89
N LEU A 152 12.03 -3.96 -16.17
CA LEU A 152 10.59 -3.68 -16.28
C LEU A 152 9.92 -4.54 -17.36
N HIS A 153 10.52 -4.61 -18.55
CA HIS A 153 9.95 -5.40 -19.64
C HIS A 153 9.87 -6.90 -19.28
N ARG A 154 10.91 -7.45 -18.64
CA ARG A 154 10.92 -8.84 -18.19
C ARG A 154 9.89 -9.08 -17.08
N ALA A 155 9.76 -8.15 -16.13
CA ALA A 155 8.79 -8.22 -15.05
C ALA A 155 7.35 -8.20 -15.58
N GLU A 156 7.02 -7.29 -16.51
CA GLU A 156 5.69 -7.22 -17.14
C GLU A 156 5.39 -8.48 -17.97
N LYS A 157 6.38 -9.04 -18.68
CA LYS A 157 6.22 -10.27 -19.44
C LYS A 157 5.92 -11.46 -18.52
N ARG A 158 6.69 -11.64 -17.44
CA ARG A 158 6.46 -12.71 -16.46
C ARG A 158 5.09 -12.61 -15.81
N LEU A 159 4.69 -11.40 -15.41
CA LEU A 159 3.37 -11.17 -14.83
C LEU A 159 2.27 -11.59 -15.81
N ARG A 160 2.40 -11.21 -17.09
CA ARG A 160 1.44 -11.60 -18.14
C ARG A 160 1.39 -13.10 -18.35
N ASP A 161 2.55 -13.74 -18.54
CA ASP A 161 2.65 -15.17 -18.80
C ASP A 161 1.97 -15.96 -17.66
N GLN A 162 2.21 -15.54 -16.41
CA GLN A 162 1.65 -16.20 -15.23
C GLN A 162 0.15 -15.99 -15.08
N VAL A 163 -0.35 -14.76 -15.25
CA VAL A 163 -1.80 -14.50 -15.19
C VAL A 163 -2.52 -15.19 -16.35
N SER A 164 -1.89 -15.32 -17.52
CA SER A 164 -2.42 -16.04 -18.68
C SER A 164 -2.47 -17.56 -18.49
N MET A 165 -1.53 -18.14 -17.74
CA MET A 165 -1.57 -19.56 -17.40
C MET A 165 -2.68 -19.87 -16.38
N THR A 166 -2.89 -18.98 -15.41
CA THR A 166 -3.90 -19.20 -14.35
C THR A 166 -5.32 -18.86 -14.81
N TYR A 167 -5.51 -17.86 -15.69
CA TYR A 167 -6.81 -17.47 -16.25
C TYR A 167 -6.72 -17.18 -17.76
N PRO A 168 -6.64 -18.22 -18.61
CA PRO A 168 -6.64 -18.04 -20.07
C PRO A 168 -7.90 -17.33 -20.59
N ALA A 169 -9.04 -17.46 -19.89
CA ALA A 169 -10.30 -16.81 -20.24
C ALA A 169 -10.22 -15.26 -20.26
N LEU A 170 -9.37 -14.64 -19.42
CA LEU A 170 -9.21 -13.18 -19.39
C LEU A 170 -8.42 -12.61 -20.56
N PHE A 171 -7.69 -13.45 -21.29
CA PHE A 171 -6.89 -13.05 -22.45
C PHE A 171 -7.50 -13.47 -23.78
N GLN A 172 -8.60 -14.25 -23.77
CA GLN A 172 -9.34 -14.61 -24.97
C GLN A 172 -10.15 -13.44 -25.55
N ASP A 173 -10.53 -12.46 -24.73
CA ASP A 173 -11.31 -11.29 -25.16
C ASP A 173 -10.47 -10.15 -25.78
N PHE A 174 -9.14 -10.23 -25.70
CA PHE A 174 -8.23 -9.20 -26.22
C PHE A 174 -7.64 -9.54 -27.60
N VAL A 175 -8.03 -10.67 -28.19
CA VAL A 175 -7.65 -11.04 -29.57
C VAL A 175 -8.89 -10.98 -30.46
N ARG A 176 -9.26 -9.76 -30.84
CA ARG A 176 -10.08 -9.49 -32.03
C ARG A 176 -9.60 -8.24 -32.73
#